data_AF-Q9N6F1-F1
#
_entry.id   AF-Q9N6F1-F1
#
_cell.length_a   1.000
_cell.length_b   1.000
_cell.length_c   1.000
_cell.angle_alpha   90.00
_cell.angle_beta   90.00
_cell.angle_gamma   90.00
#
_symmetry.space_group_name_H-M   'P 1'
#
loop_
_entity.id
_entity.type
_entity.pdbx_description
1 polymer ?
#
loop_
_entity_poly.entity_id
_entity_poly.type
_entity_poly.pdbx_seq_one_letter_code
_entity_poly.pdbx_strand_id
1 'polypeptide(L)' 'AIRNDEELNKLLSGVTIAQGGVLPNIQAVLLPKKTEKKA' A
#
# COMPACT_ATOMS: atom_id res chain seq x y z
N ALA A 1 11.01 -3.89 -0.95
CA ALA A 1 12.23 -3.17 -1.38
C ALA A 1 11.90 -2.20 -2.51
N ILE A 2 11.62 -2.66 -3.74
CA ILE A 2 11.40 -1.79 -4.91
C ILE A 2 10.32 -0.71 -4.70
N ARG A 3 9.15 -1.07 -4.16
CA ARG A 3 8.05 -0.11 -3.94
C ARG A 3 8.19 0.74 -2.68
N ASN A 4 9.18 0.47 -1.83
CA ASN A 4 9.47 1.27 -0.62
C ASN A 4 10.60 2.27 -0.87
N ASP A 5 11.36 2.10 -1.95
CA ASP A 5 12.46 2.96 -2.34
C ASP A 5 12.00 3.93 -3.42
N GLU A 6 12.20 5.23 -3.21
CA GLU A 6 11.67 6.27 -4.09
C GLU A 6 12.34 6.26 -5.47
N GLU A 7 13.67 6.11 -5.51
CA GLU A 7 14.44 6.13 -6.75
C GLU A 7 14.12 4.91 -7.61
N LEU A 8 14.09 3.72 -7.00
CA LEU A 8 13.75 2.49 -7.70
C LEU A 8 12.28 2.46 -8.16
N ASN A 9 11.36 2.98 -7.35
CA ASN A 9 9.95 3.04 -7.73
C ASN A 9 9.73 3.99 -8.92
N LYS A 10 10.46 5.10 -8.98
CA LYS A 10 10.44 6.04 -10.11
C LYS A 10 11.08 5.44 -11.36
N LEU A 11 12.25 4.81 -11.21
CA LEU A 11 12.98 4.17 -12.29
C LEU A 11 12.16 3.04 -12.95
N LEU A 12 11.44 2.27 -12.13
CA LEU A 12 10.59 1.15 -12.58
C LEU A 12 9.11 1.53 -12.64
N SER A 13 8.81 2.82 -12.81
CA SER A 13 7.43 3.28 -13.05
C SER A 13 6.92 2.70 -14.38
N GLY A 14 5.71 2.14 -14.35
CA GLY A 14 5.11 1.48 -15.53
C GLY A 14 5.55 0.04 -15.80
N VAL A 15 6.53 -0.50 -15.08
CA VAL A 15 6.95 -1.90 -15.20
C VAL A 15 6.09 -2.80 -14.31
N THR A 16 5.53 -3.87 -14.88
CA THR A 16 4.84 -4.94 -14.13
C THR A 16 5.83 -6.00 -13.66
N ILE A 17 5.82 -6.29 -12.36
CA ILE A 17 6.67 -7.33 -11.77
C ILE A 17 5.81 -8.59 -11.56
N ALA A 18 6.09 -9.65 -12.32
CA ALA A 18 5.40 -10.92 -12.17
C ALA A 18 5.61 -11.49 -10.76
N GLN A 19 4.54 -12.00 -10.14
CA GLN A 19 4.54 -12.51 -8.75
C GLN A 19 5.02 -11.51 -7.68
N GLY A 20 5.11 -10.21 -8.01
CA GLY A 20 5.66 -9.19 -7.10
C GLY A 20 4.69 -8.69 -6.02
N GLY A 21 3.40 -9.04 -6.12
CA GLY A 21 2.36 -8.54 -5.21
C GLY A 21 2.25 -7.01 -5.19
N VAL A 22 1.73 -6.48 -4.08
CA VAL A 22 1.58 -5.03 -3.86
C VAL A 22 1.98 -4.67 -2.44
N LEU A 23 2.28 -3.38 -2.22
CA LEU A 23 2.48 -2.87 -0.87
C LEU A 23 1.13 -2.83 -0.12
N PRO A 24 1.01 -3.47 1.05
CA PRO A 24 -0.24 -3.42 1.82
C PRO A 24 -0.55 -1.99 2.27
N ASN A 25 -1.66 -1.43 1.79
CA ASN A 25 -2.15 -0.11 2.19
C ASN A 25 -3.67 -0.07 2.06
N ILE A 26 -4.37 0.19 3.17
CA ILE A 26 -5.84 0.31 3.19
C ILE A 26 -6.20 1.78 3.38
N GLN A 27 -6.95 2.35 2.43
CA GLN A 27 -7.47 3.71 2.53
C GLN A 27 -8.30 3.89 3.81
N ALA A 28 -8.04 4.93 4.59
CA ALA A 28 -8.68 5.12 5.90
C ALA A 28 -10.21 5.19 5.84
N VAL A 29 -10.78 5.69 4.73
CA VAL A 29 -12.24 5.73 4.49
C VAL A 29 -12.88 4.35 4.38
N LEU A 30 -12.08 3.33 4.01
CA LEU A 30 -12.52 1.94 3.90
C LEU A 30 -12.41 1.20 5.23
N LEU A 31 -11.69 1.76 6.20
CA LEU A 31 -11.63 1.16 7.53
C LEU A 31 -13.00 1.31 8.20
N PRO A 32 -13.44 0.30 8.98
CA PRO A 32 -14.63 0.43 9.79
C PRO A 32 -14.54 1.70 10.64
N LYS A 33 -15.60 2.51 10.65
CA LYS A 33 -15.69 3.63 11.59
C LYS A 33 -15.56 3.05 12.99
N LYS A 34 -14.68 3.61 13.83
CA LYS A 34 -14.62 3.23 15.24
C LYS A 34 -16.00 3.45 15.84
N THR A 35 -16.77 2.37 16.02
CA THR A 35 -17.75 2.32 17.11
C THR A 35 -16.90 2.35 18.37
N GLU A 36 -16.97 3.43 19.13
CA GLU A 36 -16.39 3.49 20.47
C GLU A 36 -16.75 2.18 21.18
N LYS A 37 -15.74 1.40 21.58
CA LYS A 37 -15.99 0.34 22.55
C LYS A 37 -16.51 1.08 23.78
N LYS A 38 -17.81 0.94 24.06
CA LYS A 38 -18.35 1.29 25.37
C LYS A 38 -17.51 0.53 26.40
N ALA A 39 -16.71 1.28 27.14
CA ALA A 39 -16.23 0.83 28.44
C ALA A 39 -17.42 0.78 29.40
#